data_AF-A0AAE0SZ02-F1
#
_entry.id   AF-A0AAE0SZ02-F1
#
_cell.length_a   1.000
_cell.length_b   1.000
_cell.length_c   1.000
_cell.angle_alpha   90.00
_cell.angle_beta   90.00
_cell.angle_gamma   90.00
#
_symmetry.space_group_name_H-M   'P 1'
#
loop_
_entity.id
_entity.type
_entity.pdbx_description
1 polymer ?
#
loop_
_entity_poly.entity_id
_entity_poly.type
_entity_poly.pdbx_seq_one_letter_code
_entity_poly.pdbx_strand_id
1 'polypeptide(L)'
;FLKNYRNPCYYENNSTLRCLPYFQIFGVCKSGTSDLFKRMLKHPQIVPNNGILKKETWFWTWKRHGNGHGDPMDFWDQASWRDIPQNDQNADEPVYTDIHVSRHLNPNLKLILLLRDPVERLFSSYLHSSFGSTADEFHKDVLLSLDLLRNCTRNRTMRACLYTPAILGSLRTPISGCFYSLHLKEWLKAFPRKQMFITRTEDFGKDILGTLV
;
A
#
# COMPACT_ATOMS: atom_id res chain seq x y z
N PHE A 1 14.28 16.01 14.87
CA PHE A 1 13.72 16.79 13.73
C PHE A 1 13.63 18.26 14.10
N LEU A 2 13.75 19.15 13.12
CA LEU A 2 13.63 20.60 13.26
C LEU A 2 12.19 20.97 13.67
N LYS A 3 12.03 21.89 14.63
CA LYS A 3 10.72 22.25 15.20
C LYS A 3 9.88 23.18 14.31
N ASN A 4 10.51 23.86 13.35
CA ASN A 4 9.88 24.92 12.56
C ASN A 4 9.07 24.38 11.37
N TYR A 5 9.11 23.06 11.16
CA TYR A 5 8.45 22.40 10.03
C TYR A 5 7.39 21.43 10.56
N ARG A 6 6.25 21.35 9.85
CA ARG A 6 5.25 20.29 10.13
C ARG A 6 5.81 18.91 9.81
N ASN A 7 6.58 18.79 8.74
CA ASN A 7 7.27 17.56 8.37
C ASN A 7 8.42 17.28 9.34
N PRO A 8 8.70 16.00 9.65
CA PRO A 8 9.93 15.63 10.35
C PRO A 8 11.14 15.89 9.45
N CYS A 9 11.80 17.03 9.61
CA CYS A 9 12.97 17.43 8.81
C CYS A 9 14.29 17.45 9.59
N TYR A 10 15.40 17.25 8.90
CA TYR A 10 16.78 17.30 9.42
C TYR A 10 17.75 17.77 8.33
N TYR A 11 18.92 18.29 8.72
CA TYR A 11 19.97 18.63 7.77
C TYR A 11 20.91 17.45 7.55
N GLU A 12 21.14 17.10 6.29
CA GLU A 12 22.18 16.18 5.84
C GLU A 12 23.43 17.01 5.50
N ASN A 13 24.59 16.61 6.05
CA ASN A 13 25.88 17.29 5.86
C ASN A 13 25.84 18.82 6.10
N ASN A 14 25.05 19.27 7.09
CA ASN A 14 24.86 20.69 7.47
C ASN A 14 24.42 21.65 6.35
N SER A 15 24.00 21.15 5.20
CA SER A 15 23.70 21.99 4.02
C SER A 15 22.39 21.61 3.33
N THR A 16 22.03 20.32 3.32
CA THR A 16 20.89 19.82 2.57
C THR A 16 19.73 19.49 3.51
N LEU A 17 18.61 20.20 3.40
CA LEU A 17 17.41 19.89 4.18
C LEU A 17 16.73 18.63 3.62
N ARG A 18 16.60 17.60 4.46
CA ARG A 18 15.84 16.38 4.17
C ARG A 18 14.62 16.31 5.07
N CYS A 19 13.51 15.82 4.53
CA CYS A 19 12.26 15.70 5.27
C CYS A 19 11.61 14.35 5.02
N LEU A 20 11.07 13.76 6.08
CA LEU A 20 10.13 12.66 5.98
C LEU A 20 8.74 13.20 5.58
N PRO A 21 7.90 12.38 4.94
CA PRO A 21 6.53 12.77 4.61
C PRO A 21 5.71 13.08 5.87
N TYR A 22 4.95 14.17 5.83
CA TYR A 22 3.95 14.46 6.87
C TYR A 22 2.75 13.51 6.77
N PHE A 23 2.35 13.18 5.54
CA PHE A 23 1.30 12.22 5.24
C PHE A 23 1.71 11.29 4.09
N GLN A 24 1.06 10.14 3.98
CA GLN A 24 1.26 9.18 2.91
C GLN A 24 -0.09 8.67 2.39
N ILE A 25 -0.28 8.70 1.06
CA ILE A 25 -1.36 7.98 0.40
C ILE A 25 -0.85 6.55 0.16
N PHE A 26 -1.16 5.67 1.09
CA PHE A 26 -0.55 4.34 1.17
C PHE A 26 -1.34 3.27 0.40
N GLY A 27 -2.51 3.61 -0.15
CA GLY A 27 -3.25 2.71 -1.01
C GLY A 27 -4.67 3.18 -1.33
N VAL A 28 -5.45 2.37 -2.04
CA VAL A 28 -4.99 1.15 -2.75
C VAL A 28 -4.84 1.46 -4.24
N CYS A 29 -3.90 0.78 -4.92
CA CYS A 29 -3.76 0.88 -6.37
C CYS A 29 -5.13 0.70 -7.08
N LYS A 30 -5.29 1.43 -8.20
CA LYS A 30 -6.53 1.47 -8.99
C LYS A 30 -7.79 2.03 -8.30
N SER A 31 -7.60 2.71 -7.16
CA SER A 31 -8.65 3.42 -6.42
C SER A 31 -8.58 4.95 -6.59
N GLY A 32 -7.90 5.45 -7.63
CA GLY A 32 -7.82 6.88 -7.92
C GLY A 32 -6.77 7.66 -7.12
N THR A 33 -5.81 6.99 -6.48
CA THR A 33 -4.75 7.64 -5.68
C THR A 33 -3.93 8.67 -6.46
N SER A 34 -3.72 8.46 -7.76
CA SER A 34 -3.02 9.43 -8.64
C SER A 34 -3.83 10.70 -8.87
N ASP A 35 -5.14 10.60 -9.01
CA ASP A 35 -6.01 11.77 -9.16
C ASP A 35 -6.05 12.57 -7.84
N LEU A 36 -6.25 11.88 -6.70
CA LEU A 36 -6.20 12.54 -5.40
C LEU A 36 -4.87 13.26 -5.18
N PHE A 37 -3.74 12.60 -5.43
CA PHE A 37 -2.43 13.20 -5.25
C PHE A 37 -2.26 14.46 -6.11
N LYS A 38 -2.62 14.40 -7.40
CA LYS A 38 -2.56 15.57 -8.30
C LYS A 38 -3.43 16.73 -7.82
N ARG A 39 -4.59 16.44 -7.22
CA ARG A 39 -5.47 17.47 -6.63
C ARG A 39 -4.87 18.07 -5.37
N MET A 40 -4.29 17.25 -4.48
CA MET A 40 -3.63 17.72 -3.27
C MET A 40 -2.45 18.65 -3.59
N LEU A 41 -1.70 18.38 -4.67
CA LEU A 41 -0.62 19.26 -5.13
C LEU A 41 -1.07 20.66 -5.56
N LYS A 42 -2.39 20.90 -5.74
CA LYS A 42 -2.91 22.25 -5.98
C LYS A 42 -2.90 23.11 -4.71
N HIS A 43 -2.78 22.50 -3.53
CA HIS A 43 -2.73 23.23 -2.28
C HIS A 43 -1.32 23.80 -2.05
N PRO A 44 -1.15 25.11 -1.76
CA PRO A 44 0.14 25.77 -1.74
C PRO A 44 1.12 25.26 -0.67
N GLN A 45 0.61 24.58 0.37
CA GLN A 45 1.43 24.00 1.43
C GLN A 45 1.87 22.55 1.16
N ILE A 46 1.46 21.96 0.04
CA ILE A 46 1.81 20.58 -0.32
C ILE A 46 2.86 20.62 -1.42
N VAL A 47 4.01 20.00 -1.15
CA VAL A 47 5.10 19.87 -2.13
C VAL A 47 5.08 18.47 -2.73
N PRO A 48 5.42 18.32 -4.03
CA PRO A 48 5.61 17.02 -4.63
C PRO A 48 6.84 16.32 -4.02
N ASN A 49 6.89 15.00 -4.14
CA ASN A 49 8.09 14.24 -3.81
C ASN A 49 8.94 13.97 -5.07
N ASN A 50 10.19 13.57 -4.85
CA ASN A 50 11.11 13.16 -5.92
C ASN A 50 10.96 11.67 -6.30
N GLY A 51 9.83 11.05 -5.95
CA GLY A 51 9.53 9.67 -6.32
C GLY A 51 9.21 9.53 -7.80
N ILE A 52 8.95 8.29 -8.23
CA ILE A 52 8.60 8.01 -9.62
C ILE A 52 7.21 8.59 -9.93
N LEU A 53 7.11 9.16 -11.14
CA LEU A 53 5.99 9.99 -11.56
C LEU A 53 5.72 11.18 -10.61
N LYS A 54 6.73 11.60 -9.82
CA LYS A 54 6.64 12.64 -8.76
C LYS A 54 5.59 12.35 -7.69
N LYS A 55 5.24 11.08 -7.50
CA LYS A 55 4.17 10.62 -6.62
C LYS A 55 4.62 9.48 -5.71
N GLU A 56 5.22 8.44 -6.30
CA GLU A 56 5.43 7.18 -5.59
C GLU A 56 6.90 7.04 -5.21
N THR A 57 7.19 7.19 -3.93
CA THR A 57 8.57 7.12 -3.42
C THR A 57 9.05 5.67 -3.28
N TRP A 58 8.13 4.71 -3.26
CA TRP A 58 8.40 3.28 -3.08
C TRP A 58 9.34 2.98 -1.90
N PHE A 59 9.31 3.84 -0.88
CA PHE A 59 10.29 3.80 0.20
C PHE A 59 10.17 2.51 1.02
N TRP A 60 8.94 1.97 1.11
CA TRP A 60 8.58 0.78 1.87
C TRP A 60 8.29 -0.45 0.99
N THR A 61 8.34 -0.33 -0.34
CA THR A 61 7.96 -1.44 -1.23
C THR A 61 9.17 -2.18 -1.76
N TRP A 62 8.93 -3.40 -2.27
CA TRP A 62 9.90 -4.27 -2.94
C TRP A 62 10.78 -3.54 -3.99
N LYS A 63 10.27 -2.46 -4.61
CA LYS A 63 10.95 -1.81 -5.74
C LYS A 63 12.21 -1.06 -5.35
N ARG A 64 12.33 -0.70 -4.07
CA ARG A 64 13.59 -0.22 -3.48
C ARG A 64 14.68 -1.29 -3.47
N HIS A 65 14.29 -2.57 -3.41
CA HIS A 65 15.18 -3.73 -3.38
C HIS A 65 15.28 -4.43 -4.75
N GLY A 66 14.78 -3.79 -5.83
CA GLY A 66 14.94 -4.26 -7.20
C GLY A 66 13.79 -5.11 -7.76
N ASN A 67 12.74 -5.40 -6.99
CA ASN A 67 11.61 -6.24 -7.43
C ASN A 67 10.26 -5.52 -7.25
N GLY A 68 9.15 -5.96 -7.87
CA GLY A 68 7.80 -5.47 -7.54
C GLY A 68 7.20 -4.39 -8.46
N HIS A 69 5.88 -4.26 -8.38
CA HIS A 69 5.08 -3.39 -9.24
C HIS A 69 5.13 -1.95 -8.72
N GLY A 70 5.41 -1.00 -9.60
CA GLY A 70 5.56 0.42 -9.28
C GLY A 70 4.23 1.15 -9.05
N ASP A 71 3.32 0.52 -8.30
CA ASP A 71 2.03 1.03 -7.87
C ASP A 71 2.11 1.36 -6.35
N PRO A 72 1.11 2.03 -5.75
CA PRO A 72 1.08 2.22 -4.30
C PRO A 72 0.67 0.89 -3.64
N MET A 73 1.70 0.09 -3.36
CA MET A 73 1.63 -1.25 -2.79
C MET A 73 1.73 -1.25 -1.26
N ASP A 74 2.13 -0.12 -0.66
CA ASP A 74 2.45 -0.01 0.77
C ASP A 74 1.35 -0.59 1.68
N PHE A 75 0.07 -0.42 1.29
CA PHE A 75 -1.07 -0.89 2.07
C PHE A 75 -1.06 -2.41 2.31
N TRP A 76 -0.64 -3.21 1.33
CA TRP A 76 -0.90 -4.66 1.33
C TRP A 76 0.32 -5.52 1.01
N ASP A 77 1.35 -4.97 0.38
CA ASP A 77 2.58 -5.69 0.07
C ASP A 77 3.46 -5.75 1.30
N GLN A 78 3.54 -6.94 1.90
CA GLN A 78 4.41 -7.23 3.04
C GLN A 78 5.30 -8.44 2.72
N ALA A 79 5.51 -8.77 1.44
CA ALA A 79 6.14 -10.01 1.01
C ALA A 79 7.63 -10.10 1.39
N SER A 80 8.29 -8.94 1.60
CA SER A 80 9.71 -8.82 2.02
C SER A 80 9.93 -8.91 3.52
N TRP A 81 8.93 -9.31 4.30
CA TRP A 81 9.08 -9.33 5.76
C TRP A 81 10.28 -10.18 6.24
N ARG A 82 10.72 -11.18 5.47
CA ARG A 82 11.93 -11.99 5.78
C ARG A 82 13.25 -11.22 5.65
N ASP A 83 13.26 -10.09 4.96
CA ASP A 83 14.44 -9.22 4.84
C ASP A 83 14.67 -8.38 6.11
N ILE A 84 13.69 -8.33 7.01
CA ILE A 84 13.79 -7.66 8.31
C ILE A 84 14.57 -8.59 9.26
N PRO A 85 15.79 -8.23 9.71
CA PRO A 85 16.67 -9.13 10.46
C PRO A 85 16.09 -9.65 11.79
N GLN A 86 15.10 -8.95 12.35
CA GLN A 86 14.42 -9.31 13.60
C GLN A 86 13.36 -10.40 13.42
N ASN A 87 13.05 -10.81 12.19
CA ASN A 87 12.14 -11.90 11.92
C ASN A 87 12.86 -13.24 11.82
N ASP A 88 12.21 -14.31 12.26
CA ASP A 88 12.66 -15.67 12.02
C ASP A 88 12.41 -16.04 10.55
N GLN A 89 13.46 -16.42 9.83
CA GLN A 89 13.39 -16.81 8.42
C GLN A 89 12.54 -18.07 8.20
N ASN A 90 12.44 -18.93 9.21
CA ASN A 90 11.68 -20.19 9.17
C ASN A 90 10.22 -20.02 9.63
N ALA A 91 9.83 -18.85 10.12
CA ALA A 91 8.45 -18.62 10.53
C ALA A 91 7.50 -18.63 9.32
N ASP A 92 6.26 -19.03 9.58
CA ASP A 92 5.16 -18.95 8.60
C ASP A 92 4.61 -17.52 8.47
N GLU A 93 4.76 -16.70 9.52
CA GLU A 93 4.26 -15.33 9.57
C GLU A 93 5.27 -14.36 10.21
N PRO A 94 5.27 -13.08 9.80
CA PRO A 94 6.14 -12.07 10.38
C PRO A 94 5.71 -11.61 11.76
N VAL A 95 6.70 -11.34 12.62
CA VAL A 95 6.54 -10.51 13.81
C VAL A 95 6.57 -9.03 13.44
N TYR A 96 7.54 -8.65 12.61
CA TYR A 96 7.72 -7.28 12.11
C TYR A 96 7.48 -7.22 10.60
N THR A 97 6.99 -6.07 10.15
CA THR A 97 6.68 -5.81 8.74
C THR A 97 7.01 -4.36 8.41
N ASP A 98 6.89 -3.96 7.15
CA ASP A 98 7.17 -2.59 6.70
C ASP A 98 6.29 -1.54 7.40
N ILE A 99 5.10 -1.94 7.85
CA ILE A 99 4.21 -1.13 8.69
C ILE A 99 4.89 -0.75 10.01
N HIS A 100 5.58 -1.71 10.64
CA HIS A 100 6.28 -1.51 11.91
C HIS A 100 7.49 -0.60 11.73
N VAL A 101 8.23 -0.78 10.64
CA VAL A 101 9.36 0.09 10.26
C VAL A 101 8.88 1.51 10.00
N SER A 102 7.78 1.67 9.26
CA SER A 102 7.13 2.96 8.99
C SER A 102 6.74 3.67 10.28
N ARG A 103 6.13 2.94 11.22
CA ARG A 103 5.72 3.46 12.53
C ARG A 103 6.91 3.87 13.39
N HIS A 104 7.98 3.09 13.37
CA HIS A 104 9.19 3.38 14.13
C HIS A 104 9.88 4.66 13.62
N LEU A 105 10.01 4.82 12.30
CA LEU A 105 10.67 5.97 11.69
C LEU A 105 9.83 7.25 11.75
N ASN A 106 8.50 7.14 11.60
CA ASN A 106 7.60 8.30 11.65
C ASN A 106 6.32 7.98 12.44
N PRO A 107 6.37 8.03 13.78
CA PRO A 107 5.22 7.70 14.61
C PRO A 107 4.05 8.67 14.41
N ASN A 108 4.27 9.90 13.95
CA ASN A 108 3.21 10.88 13.75
C ASN A 108 2.67 10.92 12.31
N LEU A 109 3.07 9.97 11.45
CA LEU A 109 2.63 9.88 10.06
C LEU A 109 1.10 9.89 9.94
N LYS A 110 0.57 10.73 9.05
CA LYS A 110 -0.83 10.71 8.65
C LYS A 110 -1.01 9.80 7.43
N LEU A 111 -2.01 8.94 7.46
CA LEU A 111 -2.23 7.90 6.46
C LEU A 111 -3.55 8.17 5.73
N ILE A 112 -3.52 8.15 4.39
CA ILE A 112 -4.68 8.35 3.54
C ILE A 112 -4.92 7.08 2.72
N LEU A 113 -6.08 6.45 2.91
CA LEU A 113 -6.50 5.24 2.23
C LEU A 113 -7.72 5.53 1.36
N LEU A 114 -7.60 5.27 0.06
CA LEU A 114 -8.75 5.20 -0.86
C LEU A 114 -9.05 3.74 -1.14
N LEU A 115 -10.25 3.33 -0.76
CA LEU A 115 -10.82 2.04 -1.12
C LEU A 115 -11.72 2.22 -2.34
N ARG A 116 -11.87 1.16 -3.12
CA ARG A 116 -12.84 1.04 -4.20
C ARG A 116 -13.57 -0.27 -4.02
N ASP A 117 -14.70 -0.46 -4.67
CA ASP A 117 -15.27 -1.81 -4.81
C ASP A 117 -14.16 -2.82 -5.20
N PRO A 118 -14.00 -3.92 -4.45
CA PRO A 118 -12.86 -4.81 -4.62
C PRO A 118 -12.89 -5.57 -5.95
N VAL A 119 -14.08 -5.83 -6.53
CA VAL A 119 -14.18 -6.51 -7.83
C VAL A 119 -13.74 -5.55 -8.93
N GLU A 120 -14.27 -4.33 -8.90
CA GLU A 120 -13.90 -3.26 -9.81
C GLU A 120 -12.41 -2.89 -9.73
N ARG A 121 -11.86 -2.82 -8.51
CA ARG A 121 -10.42 -2.61 -8.30
C ARG A 121 -9.62 -3.75 -8.89
N LEU A 122 -10.03 -5.00 -8.63
CA LEU A 122 -9.32 -6.19 -9.08
C LEU A 122 -9.28 -6.26 -10.61
N PHE A 123 -10.42 -6.05 -11.27
CA PHE A 123 -10.50 -6.03 -12.73
C PHE A 123 -9.66 -4.90 -13.33
N SER A 124 -9.74 -3.69 -12.77
CA SER A 124 -8.90 -2.58 -13.21
C SER A 124 -7.40 -2.87 -13.06
N SER A 125 -7.02 -3.59 -12.00
CA SER A 125 -5.63 -3.99 -11.76
C SER A 125 -5.19 -5.12 -12.67
N TYR A 126 -6.08 -6.06 -12.97
CA TYR A 126 -5.86 -7.16 -13.91
C TYR A 126 -5.52 -6.65 -15.32
N LEU A 127 -6.31 -5.70 -15.82
CA LEU A 127 -6.07 -5.03 -17.10
C LEU A 127 -4.78 -4.19 -17.08
N HIS A 128 -4.54 -3.44 -16.00
CA HIS A 128 -3.37 -2.57 -15.89
C HIS A 128 -2.05 -3.33 -15.82
N SER A 129 -2.04 -4.48 -15.16
CA SER A 129 -0.86 -5.32 -15.01
C SER A 129 -0.73 -6.35 -16.15
N SER A 130 -1.54 -6.22 -17.21
CA SER A 130 -1.51 -7.07 -18.41
C SER A 130 -1.62 -8.57 -18.11
N PHE A 131 -2.38 -8.96 -17.07
CA PHE A 131 -2.66 -10.37 -16.79
C PHE A 131 -3.58 -10.99 -17.85
N GLY A 132 -4.48 -10.18 -18.42
CA GLY A 132 -5.36 -10.54 -19.52
C GLY A 132 -6.14 -9.33 -20.01
N SER A 133 -7.07 -9.56 -20.92
CA SER A 133 -7.73 -8.48 -21.68
C SER A 133 -9.26 -8.56 -21.69
N THR A 134 -9.82 -9.70 -21.27
CA THR A 134 -11.27 -9.95 -21.33
C THR A 134 -11.88 -10.29 -19.97
N ALA A 135 -13.20 -10.14 -19.84
CA ALA A 135 -13.94 -10.52 -18.64
C ALA A 135 -13.94 -12.04 -18.41
N ASP A 136 -13.94 -12.85 -19.48
CA ASP A 136 -13.94 -14.31 -19.36
C ASP A 136 -12.60 -14.84 -18.85
N GLU A 137 -11.48 -14.31 -19.36
CA GLU A 137 -10.14 -14.60 -18.83
C GLU A 137 -10.04 -14.19 -17.37
N PHE A 138 -10.51 -12.97 -17.06
CA PHE A 138 -10.54 -12.46 -15.70
C PHE A 138 -11.28 -13.41 -14.75
N HIS A 139 -12.47 -13.86 -15.12
CA HIS A 139 -13.25 -14.79 -14.29
C HIS A 139 -12.48 -16.09 -14.03
N LYS A 140 -11.90 -16.70 -15.08
CA LYS A 140 -11.10 -17.94 -14.96
C LYS A 140 -9.89 -17.75 -14.05
N ASP A 141 -9.15 -16.66 -14.22
CA ASP A 141 -7.95 -16.38 -13.44
C ASP A 141 -8.26 -16.05 -11.97
N VAL A 142 -9.40 -15.40 -11.70
CA VAL A 142 -9.91 -15.19 -10.34
C VAL A 142 -10.19 -16.53 -9.67
N LEU A 143 -10.88 -17.46 -10.34
CA LEU A 143 -11.15 -18.79 -9.79
C LEU A 143 -9.86 -19.56 -9.48
N LEU A 144 -8.90 -19.57 -10.40
CA LEU A 144 -7.59 -20.19 -10.19
C LEU A 144 -6.84 -19.57 -8.99
N SER A 145 -6.87 -18.23 -8.87
CA SER A 145 -6.24 -17.52 -7.76
C SER A 145 -6.91 -17.84 -6.42
N LEU A 146 -8.25 -17.94 -6.40
CA LEU A 146 -9.00 -18.32 -5.20
C LEU A 146 -8.71 -19.76 -4.79
N ASP A 147 -8.59 -20.69 -5.74
CA ASP A 147 -8.30 -22.09 -5.42
C ASP A 147 -6.88 -22.27 -4.87
N LEU A 148 -5.89 -21.52 -5.39
CA LEU A 148 -4.55 -21.46 -4.80
C LEU A 148 -4.59 -20.97 -3.33
N LEU A 149 -5.33 -19.90 -3.05
CA LEU A 149 -5.48 -19.38 -1.70
C LEU A 149 -6.24 -20.33 -0.77
N ARG A 150 -7.31 -20.98 -1.26
CA ARG A 150 -8.06 -22.01 -0.53
C ARG A 150 -7.18 -23.19 -0.17
N ASN A 151 -6.35 -23.66 -1.10
CA ASN A 151 -5.44 -24.76 -0.84
C ASN A 151 -4.38 -24.39 0.19
N CYS A 152 -3.79 -23.18 0.08
CA CYS A 152 -2.83 -22.69 1.06
C CYS A 152 -3.46 -22.57 2.47
N THR A 153 -4.70 -22.09 2.55
CA THR A 153 -5.40 -21.86 3.82
C THR A 153 -5.90 -23.14 4.52
N ARG A 154 -5.68 -24.32 3.93
CA ARG A 154 -5.92 -25.61 4.62
C ARG A 154 -4.98 -25.82 5.81
N ASN A 155 -3.73 -25.35 5.67
CA ASN A 155 -2.67 -25.60 6.64
C ASN A 155 -2.09 -24.31 7.24
N ARG A 156 -2.49 -23.14 6.72
CA ARG A 156 -1.94 -21.83 7.09
C ARG A 156 -3.05 -20.79 7.21
N THR A 157 -2.76 -19.68 7.88
CA THR A 157 -3.68 -18.54 7.91
C THR A 157 -3.72 -17.82 6.56
N MET A 158 -4.81 -17.08 6.28
CA MET A 158 -4.86 -16.25 5.07
C MET A 158 -3.71 -15.23 5.02
N ARG A 159 -3.31 -14.70 6.17
CA ARG A 159 -2.20 -13.75 6.26
C ARG A 159 -0.88 -14.42 5.87
N ALA A 160 -0.57 -15.60 6.40
CA ALA A 160 0.61 -16.38 5.99
C ALA A 160 0.63 -16.62 4.47
N CYS A 161 -0.52 -16.99 3.89
CA CYS A 161 -0.65 -17.20 2.45
C CYS A 161 -0.39 -15.93 1.63
N LEU A 162 -0.98 -14.81 2.02
CA LEU A 162 -0.80 -13.52 1.33
C LEU A 162 0.58 -12.90 1.54
N TYR A 163 1.34 -13.32 2.57
CA TYR A 163 2.69 -12.82 2.86
C TYR A 163 3.79 -13.80 2.42
N THR A 164 3.44 -14.84 1.65
CA THR A 164 4.40 -15.79 1.10
C THR A 164 4.70 -15.43 -0.36
N PRO A 165 5.95 -15.02 -0.71
CA PRO A 165 6.31 -14.63 -2.08
C PRO A 165 5.99 -15.71 -3.13
N ALA A 166 6.20 -16.99 -2.80
CA ALA A 166 5.90 -18.09 -3.71
C ALA A 166 4.40 -18.19 -4.06
N ILE A 167 3.52 -17.93 -3.09
CA ILE A 167 2.07 -17.92 -3.33
C ILE A 167 1.71 -16.69 -4.16
N LEU A 168 2.18 -15.50 -3.75
CA LEU A 168 1.91 -14.25 -4.48
C LEU A 168 2.37 -14.30 -5.93
N GLY A 169 3.56 -14.83 -6.20
CA GLY A 169 4.11 -14.99 -7.55
C GLY A 169 3.36 -16.04 -8.40
N SER A 170 2.58 -16.91 -7.77
CA SER A 170 1.76 -17.93 -8.46
C SER A 170 0.33 -17.46 -8.74
N LEU A 171 -0.09 -16.32 -8.17
CA LEU A 171 -1.44 -15.78 -8.40
C LEU A 171 -1.58 -15.28 -9.84
N ARG A 172 -2.70 -15.64 -10.48
CA ARG A 172 -3.06 -15.17 -11.83
C ARG A 172 -3.73 -13.79 -11.83
N THR A 173 -3.95 -13.23 -10.65
CA THR A 173 -4.59 -11.93 -10.46
C THR A 173 -3.96 -11.20 -9.26
N PRO A 174 -4.00 -9.86 -9.23
CA PRO A 174 -3.54 -9.08 -8.08
C PRO A 174 -4.58 -9.05 -6.94
N ILE A 175 -5.17 -10.21 -6.64
CA ILE A 175 -6.27 -10.37 -5.66
C ILE A 175 -5.85 -10.09 -4.22
N SER A 176 -4.56 -10.26 -3.90
CA SER A 176 -4.01 -9.93 -2.58
C SER A 176 -4.36 -8.51 -2.13
N GLY A 177 -4.30 -7.54 -3.05
CA GLY A 177 -4.64 -6.15 -2.77
C GLY A 177 -6.13 -5.90 -2.50
N CYS A 178 -7.03 -6.87 -2.67
CA CYS A 178 -8.45 -6.76 -2.35
C CYS A 178 -8.80 -7.20 -0.91
N PHE A 179 -7.88 -7.83 -0.18
CA PHE A 179 -8.15 -8.28 1.19
C PHE A 179 -8.05 -7.12 2.19
N TYR A 180 -8.88 -6.08 2.00
CA TYR A 180 -8.80 -4.82 2.74
C TYR A 180 -8.92 -5.01 4.25
N SER A 181 -9.83 -5.88 4.70
CA SER A 181 -10.03 -6.13 6.14
C SER A 181 -8.80 -6.72 6.81
N LEU A 182 -8.09 -7.63 6.13
CA LEU A 182 -6.86 -8.24 6.62
C LEU A 182 -5.75 -7.20 6.74
N HIS A 183 -5.49 -6.47 5.65
CA HIS A 183 -4.40 -5.49 5.61
C HIS A 183 -4.68 -4.31 6.54
N LEU A 184 -5.90 -3.78 6.55
CA LEU A 184 -6.29 -2.66 7.41
C LEU A 184 -6.18 -3.03 8.90
N LYS A 185 -6.49 -4.27 9.27
CA LYS A 185 -6.30 -4.75 10.65
C LYS A 185 -4.84 -4.66 11.08
N GLU A 186 -3.89 -4.96 10.19
CA GLU A 186 -2.45 -4.83 10.49
C GLU A 186 -2.01 -3.38 10.63
N TRP A 187 -2.48 -2.51 9.75
CA TRP A 187 -2.23 -1.08 9.88
C TRP A 187 -2.77 -0.49 11.18
N LEU A 188 -3.98 -0.89 11.60
CA LEU A 188 -4.61 -0.40 12.82
C LEU A 188 -3.93 -0.90 14.11
N LYS A 189 -3.20 -2.03 14.07
CA LYS A 189 -2.36 -2.46 15.19
C LYS A 189 -1.16 -1.54 15.40
N ALA A 190 -0.59 -1.01 14.32
CA ALA A 190 0.62 -0.19 14.39
C ALA A 190 0.33 1.32 14.50
N PHE A 191 -0.75 1.79 13.88
CA PHE A 191 -1.13 3.20 13.85
C PHE A 191 -2.53 3.44 14.43
N PRO A 192 -2.70 4.43 15.32
CA PRO A 192 -4.01 4.86 15.81
C PRO A 192 -4.98 5.24 14.68
N ARG A 193 -6.26 4.85 14.80
CA ARG A 193 -7.31 5.20 13.83
C ARG A 193 -7.41 6.69 13.52
N LYS A 194 -7.13 7.57 14.49
CA LYS A 194 -7.12 9.05 14.33
C LYS A 194 -6.01 9.58 13.42
N GLN A 195 -5.00 8.75 13.10
CA GLN A 195 -3.96 9.08 12.12
C GLN A 195 -4.35 8.68 10.71
N MET A 196 -5.47 7.97 10.53
CA MET A 196 -5.92 7.48 9.24
C MET A 196 -7.14 8.24 8.75
N PHE A 197 -7.09 8.69 7.50
CA PHE A 197 -8.24 9.09 6.73
C PHE A 197 -8.55 7.97 5.74
N ILE A 198 -9.74 7.39 5.83
CA ILE A 198 -10.16 6.24 5.02
C ILE A 198 -11.45 6.63 4.32
N THR A 199 -11.46 6.59 2.99
CA THR A 199 -12.62 6.93 2.18
C THR A 199 -12.77 5.96 1.00
N ARG A 200 -13.97 5.93 0.41
CA ARG A 200 -14.23 5.19 -0.82
C ARG A 200 -14.13 6.12 -2.02
N THR A 201 -13.57 5.64 -3.12
CA THR A 201 -13.50 6.38 -4.39
C THR A 201 -14.90 6.74 -4.88
N GLU A 202 -15.89 5.86 -4.66
CA GLU A 202 -17.28 6.06 -5.03
C GLU A 202 -17.93 7.23 -4.27
N ASP A 203 -17.55 7.43 -3.01
CA ASP A 203 -18.05 8.54 -2.19
C ASP A 203 -17.30 9.83 -2.54
N PHE A 204 -15.97 9.74 -2.67
CA PHE A 204 -15.12 10.86 -3.10
C PHE A 204 -15.56 11.43 -4.45
N GLY A 205 -15.97 10.58 -5.39
CA GLY A 205 -16.46 11.00 -6.70
C GLY A 205 -17.82 11.70 -6.67
N LYS A 206 -18.67 11.40 -5.67
CA LYS A 206 -20.01 12.01 -5.52
C LYS A 206 -19.96 13.40 -4.89
N ASP A 207 -19.09 13.57 -3.89
CA ASP A 207 -18.91 14.86 -3.22
C ASP A 207 -17.44 15.06 -2.84
N ILE A 208 -16.71 15.69 -3.76
CA ILE A 208 -15.27 15.93 -3.62
C ILE A 208 -14.98 16.88 -2.45
N LEU A 209 -15.80 17.93 -2.29
CA LEU A 209 -15.56 18.95 -1.27
C LEU A 209 -15.93 18.40 0.11
N GLY A 210 -17.12 17.81 0.26
CA GLY A 210 -17.56 17.25 1.54
C GLY A 210 -16.73 16.06 2.02
N THR A 211 -16.10 15.30 1.11
CA THR A 211 -15.22 14.18 1.48
C THR A 211 -13.84 14.65 1.96
N LEU A 212 -13.41 15.87 1.63
CA LEU A 212 -12.09 16.41 2.00
C LEU A 212 -12.09 17.32 3.25
N VAL A 213 -13.24 17.49 3.89
CA VAL A 213 -13.43 18.33 5.10
C VAL A 213 -13.14 17.53 6.37
#